data_AF-A0A9X2J715-F1
#
_entry.id   AF-A0A9X2J715-F1
#
_cell.length_a   1.000
_cell.length_b   1.000
_cell.length_c   1.000
_cell.angle_alpha   90.00
_cell.angle_beta   90.00
_cell.angle_gamma   90.00
#
_symmetry.space_group_name_H-M   'P 1'
#
loop_
_entity.id
_entity.type
_entity.pdbx_description
1 polymer ?
#
loop_
_entity_poly.entity_id
_entity_poly.type
_entity_poly.pdbx_seq_one_letter_code
_entity_poly.pdbx_strand_id
1 'polypeptide(L)' 'MEQFKARLPEVSKGALTVDVFPAMQLGGAKENIDQVRSGVLEMTWVGASYLSRIVPELEAVSLPFVYANREEAFKVV' A
#
# COMPACT_ATOMS: atom_id res chain seq x y z
N MET A 1 -7.45 0.75 -4.73
CA MET A 1 -8.37 0.80 -3.57
C MET A 1 -9.84 0.74 -3.97
N GLU A 2 -10.32 1.45 -4.98
CA GLU A 2 -11.72 1.32 -5.43
C GLU A 2 -12.14 -0.10 -5.81
N GLN A 3 -11.31 -0.83 -6.58
CA GLN A 3 -11.59 -2.23 -6.89
C GLN A 3 -11.58 -3.13 -5.64
N PHE A 4 -10.72 -2.84 -4.67
CA PHE A 4 -10.70 -3.58 -3.40
C PHE A 4 -11.99 -3.33 -2.62
N LYS A 5 -12.42 -2.06 -2.50
CA LYS A 5 -13.68 -1.67 -1.86
C LYS A 5 -14.88 -2.37 -2.49
N ALA A 6 -14.94 -2.41 -3.83
CA ALA A 6 -16.03 -3.06 -4.55
C ALA A 6 -16.08 -4.58 -4.32
N ARG A 7 -14.93 -5.26 -4.25
CA ARG A 7 -14.85 -6.72 -4.14
C ARG A 7 -14.90 -7.24 -2.70
N LEU A 8 -14.53 -6.43 -1.72
CA LEU A 8 -14.42 -6.85 -0.32
C LEU A 8 -15.73 -7.46 0.23
N PRO A 9 -16.92 -6.89 -0.02
CA PRO A 9 -18.18 -7.49 0.46
C PRO A 9 -18.43 -8.88 -0.12
N GLU A 10 -18.12 -9.11 -1.40
CA GLU A 10 -18.31 -10.41 -2.05
C GLU A 10 -17.39 -11.47 -1.43
N VAL A 11 -16.10 -11.14 -1.27
CA VAL A 11 -15.09 -12.05 -0.72
C VAL A 11 -15.34 -12.33 0.76
N SER A 12 -15.77 -11.32 1.51
CA SER A 12 -16.02 -11.44 2.95
C SER A 12 -17.43 -11.92 3.30
N LYS A 13 -18.29 -12.23 2.31
CA LYS A 13 -19.71 -12.57 2.51
C LYS A 13 -20.47 -11.50 3.30
N GLY A 14 -20.12 -10.23 3.07
CA GLY A 14 -20.70 -9.07 3.74
C GLY A 14 -20.21 -8.81 5.15
N ALA A 15 -19.24 -9.59 5.67
CA ALA A 15 -18.72 -9.40 7.02
C ALA A 15 -17.82 -8.17 7.15
N LEU A 16 -17.23 -7.70 6.04
CA LEU A 16 -16.29 -6.58 6.03
C LEU A 16 -16.74 -5.49 5.07
N THR A 17 -16.55 -4.24 5.49
CA THR A 17 -16.64 -3.03 4.67
C THR A 17 -15.32 -2.28 4.75
N VAL A 18 -15.09 -1.35 3.81
CA VAL A 18 -13.90 -0.49 3.82
C VAL A 18 -14.27 0.89 3.31
N ASP A 19 -13.80 1.91 4.01
CA ASP A 19 -13.85 3.29 3.57
C ASP A 19 -12.49 3.72 3.02
N VAL A 20 -12.53 4.42 1.89
CA VAL A 20 -11.33 4.85 1.16
C VAL A 20 -11.31 6.37 1.20
N PHE A 21 -10.22 6.93 1.70
CA PHE A 21 -10.01 8.36 1.87
C PHE A 21 -8.92 8.86 0.90
N PRO A 22 -9.30 9.25 -0.33
CA PRO A 22 -8.35 9.69 -1.35
C PRO A 22 -7.83 11.11 -1.06
N ALA A 23 -6.97 11.62 -1.95
CA ALA A 23 -6.52 13.02 -1.94
C ALA A 23 -5.89 13.50 -0.62
N MET A 24 -5.15 12.61 0.07
CA MET A 24 -4.46 12.91 1.34
C MET A 24 -5.39 13.43 2.45
N GLN A 25 -6.68 13.07 2.43
CA GLN A 25 -7.65 13.48 3.45
C GLN A 25 -7.23 13.11 4.89
N LEU A 26 -6.47 12.03 5.05
CA LEU A 26 -5.93 11.56 6.33
C LEU A 26 -4.44 11.84 6.50
N GLY A 27 -3.85 12.64 5.61
CA GLY A 27 -2.42 12.95 5.58
C GLY A 27 -1.66 12.25 4.44
N GLY A 28 -0.35 12.52 4.40
CA GLY A 28 0.56 11.96 3.42
C GLY A 28 0.95 10.51 3.73
N ALA A 29 1.79 9.92 2.88
CA ALA A 29 2.20 8.53 3.01
C ALA A 29 2.87 8.22 4.35
N LYS A 30 3.74 9.12 4.85
CA LYS A 30 4.42 8.94 6.14
C LYS A 30 3.42 8.95 7.30
N GLU A 31 2.54 9.94 7.33
CA GLU A 31 1.54 10.09 8.39
C GLU A 31 0.59 8.90 8.41
N ASN A 32 0.20 8.39 7.23
CA ASN A 32 -0.65 7.19 7.14
C ASN A 32 0.06 5.93 7.63
N ILE A 33 1.36 5.76 7.34
CA ILE A 33 2.14 4.64 7.90
C ILE A 33 2.21 4.72 9.42
N ASP A 34 2.48 5.91 9.97
CA ASP A 34 2.55 6.12 11.42
C ASP A 34 1.17 5.86 12.08
N GLN A 35 0.06 6.26 11.43
CA GLN A 35 -1.31 5.95 11.87
C GLN A 35 -1.65 4.46 11.82
N VAL A 36 -1.16 3.71 10.83
CA VAL A 36 -1.35 2.25 10.81
C VAL A 36 -0.58 1.59 11.95
N ARG A 37 0.66 2.03 12.19
CA ARG A 37 1.49 1.50 13.30
C ARG A 37 0.90 1.78 14.68
N SER A 38 0.20 2.90 14.84
CA SER A 38 -0.48 3.23 16.10
C SER A 38 -1.85 2.54 16.24
N GLY A 39 -2.37 1.92 15.18
CA GLY A 39 -3.70 1.30 15.16
C GLY A 39 -4.85 2.27 14.95
N VAL A 40 -4.58 3.52 14.54
CA VAL A 40 -5.62 4.50 14.18
C VAL A 40 -6.23 4.16 12.81
N LEU A 41 -5.43 3.65 11.88
CA LEU A 41 -5.89 3.09 10.61
C LEU A 41 -5.59 1.60 10.57
N GLU A 42 -6.53 0.80 10.08
CA GLU A 42 -6.27 -0.63 9.87
C GLU A 42 -5.35 -0.90 8.68
N MET A 43 -5.39 -0.05 7.63
CA MET A 43 -4.65 -0.26 6.40
C MET A 43 -4.27 1.05 5.70
N THR A 44 -3.18 1.00 4.91
CA THR A 44 -2.79 2.08 3.99
C THR A 44 -2.24 1.51 2.68
N TRP A 45 -2.32 2.28 1.60
CA TRP A 45 -1.72 1.95 0.30
C TRP A 45 -0.64 2.99 -0.04
N VAL A 46 0.62 2.56 -0.03
CA VAL A 46 1.80 3.41 -0.26
C VAL A 46 2.79 2.68 -1.14
N GLY A 47 3.66 3.42 -1.83
CA GLY A 47 4.77 2.81 -2.58
C GLY A 47 5.79 2.16 -1.64
N ALA A 48 6.40 1.06 -2.08
CA ALA A 48 7.39 0.31 -1.30
C ALA A 48 8.58 1.17 -0.82
N SER A 49 8.95 2.20 -1.57
CA SER A 49 10.01 3.15 -1.19
C SER A 49 9.75 3.88 0.14
N TYR A 50 8.50 4.12 0.52
CA TYR A 50 8.18 4.71 1.83
C TYR A 50 8.48 3.76 2.99
N LEU A 51 8.41 2.45 2.73
CA LEU A 51 8.64 1.40 3.74
C LEU A 51 10.13 1.08 3.92
N SER A 52 10.99 1.42 2.96
CA SER A 52 12.45 1.22 3.06
C SER A 52 13.08 1.91 4.28
N ARG A 53 12.49 3.00 4.76
CA ARG A 53 12.92 3.72 5.98
C ARG A 53 12.66 2.93 7.26
N ILE A 54 11.79 1.92 7.19
CA ILE A 54 11.39 1.06 8.31
C ILE A 54 12.03 -0.32 8.16
N VAL A 55 12.02 -0.87 6.96
CA VAL A 55 12.64 -2.15 6.59
C VAL A 55 13.61 -1.89 5.44
N PRO A 56 14.90 -1.64 5.73
CA PRO A 56 15.91 -1.25 4.72
C PRO A 56 16.03 -2.22 3.54
N GLU A 57 15.78 -3.51 3.77
CA GLU A 57 15.85 -4.56 2.76
C GLU A 57 14.87 -4.33 1.60
N LEU A 58 13.77 -3.60 1.83
CA LEU A 58 12.81 -3.22 0.79
C LEU A 58 13.38 -2.21 -0.23
N GLU A 59 14.53 -1.60 0.05
CA GLU A 59 15.23 -0.74 -0.91
C GLU A 59 15.74 -1.53 -2.12
N ALA A 60 16.06 -2.82 -1.95
CA ALA A 60 16.62 -3.67 -3.01
C ALA A 60 15.75 -3.71 -4.26
N VAL A 61 14.42 -3.70 -4.10
CA VAL A 61 13.46 -3.74 -5.21
C VAL A 61 13.17 -2.36 -5.83
N SER A 62 13.74 -1.29 -5.26
CA SER A 62 13.53 0.10 -5.67
C SER A 62 14.79 0.75 -6.26
N LEU A 63 15.88 -0.02 -6.45
CA LEU A 63 17.13 0.48 -7.00
C LEU A 63 16.98 0.96 -8.46
N PRO A 64 17.71 2.01 -8.88
CA PRO A 64 17.67 2.48 -10.26
C PRO A 64 18.03 1.37 -11.26
N PHE A 65 17.21 1.21 -12.30
CA PHE A 65 17.43 0.28 -13.43
C PHE A 65 17.56 -1.20 -13.05
N VAL A 66 17.04 -1.63 -11.90
CA VAL A 66 17.09 -3.03 -11.45
C VAL A 66 16.24 -3.99 -12.30
N TYR A 67 15.26 -3.47 -13.05
CA TYR A 67 14.43 -4.24 -13.99
C TYR A 67 14.60 -3.70 -15.41
N ALA A 68 14.63 -4.58 -16.42
CA ALA A 68 14.78 -4.15 -17.81
C ALA A 68 13.50 -3.52 -18.39
N ASN A 69 12.33 -3.92 -17.89
CA ASN A 69 11.04 -3.41 -18.32
C ASN A 69 9.94 -3.63 -17.27
N ARG A 70 8.77 -3.04 -17.52
CA ARG A 70 7.60 -3.15 -16.63
C ARG A 70 7.13 -4.59 -16.45
N GLU A 71 7.10 -5.39 -17.51
CA GLU A 71 6.59 -6.76 -17.42
C GLU A 71 7.46 -7.62 -16.50
N GLU A 72 8.79 -7.49 -16.60
CA GLU A 72 9.73 -8.14 -15.71
C GLU A 72 9.57 -7.66 -14.26
N ALA A 73 9.41 -6.35 -14.04
CA ALA A 73 9.15 -5.81 -12.71
C ALA A 73 7.90 -6.43 -12.07
N PHE A 74 6.76 -6.49 -12.78
CA PHE A 74 5.51 -7.08 -12.28
C PHE A 74 5.56 -8.60 -12.05
N LYS A 75 6.57 -9.30 -12.58
CA LYS A 75 6.81 -10.73 -12.26
C LYS A 75 7.59 -10.91 -10.96
N VAL A 76 8.38 -9.91 -10.56
CA VAL A 76 9.23 -9.95 -9.37
C VAL A 76 8.55 -9.31 -8.15
N VAL A 77 7.85 -8.20 -8.35
CA VAL A 77 7.20 -7.38 -7.31
C VAL A 77 5.71 -7.12 -7.54
#